data_AF-Q5W5G9-F1
#
_entry.id   AF-Q5W5G9-F1
#
_cell.length_a   1.000
_cell.length_b   1.000
_cell.length_c   1.000
_cell.angle_alpha   90.00
_cell.angle_beta   90.00
_cell.angle_gamma   90.00
#
_symmetry.space_group_name_H-M   'P 1'
#
loop_
_entity.id
_entity.type
_entity.pdbx_description
1 polymer ?
#
loop_
_entity_poly.entity_id
_entity_poly.type
_entity_poly.pdbx_seq_one_letter_code
_entity_poly.pdbx_strand_id
1 'polypeptide(L)' 'FTQGVRNFVTCRINRGFCVPIRCPGHRRQIGTCLGPRIKCCR' A
#
# COMPACT_ATOMS: atom_id res chain seq x y z
N PHE A 1 -13.16 6.39 5.73
CA PHE A 1 -12.85 6.14 4.30
C PHE A 1 -11.50 6.78 3.98
N THR A 2 -10.39 6.06 4.16
CA THR A 2 -9.13 6.51 3.55
C THR A 2 -9.33 6.38 2.04
N GLN A 3 -9.44 7.52 1.34
CA GLN A 3 -9.48 7.55 -0.11
C GLN A 3 -8.30 6.71 -0.60
N GLY A 4 -8.63 5.55 -1.18
CA GLY A 4 -7.70 4.43 -1.30
C GLY A 4 -6.34 4.87 -1.81
N VAL A 5 -5.31 4.59 -1.02
CA VAL A 5 -3.92 4.73 -1.48
C VAL A 5 -3.83 3.96 -2.79
N ARG A 6 -3.61 4.68 -3.89
CA ARG A 6 -3.67 4.15 -5.26
C ARG A 6 -2.38 4.37 -6.04
N ASN A 7 -1.43 5.10 -5.46
CA ASN A 7 -0.14 5.37 -6.06
C ASN A 7 0.99 5.27 -5.02
N PHE A 8 2.21 5.07 -5.49
CA PHE A 8 3.42 4.98 -4.68
C PHE A 8 3.61 6.21 -3.77
N VAL A 9 3.33 7.41 -4.29
CA VAL A 9 3.55 8.67 -3.59
C VAL A 9 2.67 8.77 -2.35
N THR A 10 1.37 8.52 -2.50
CA THR A 10 0.39 8.50 -1.39
C THR A 10 0.68 7.39 -0.40
N CYS A 11 1.18 6.23 -0.86
CA CYS A 11 1.63 5.16 0.02
C CYS A 11 2.76 5.63 0.95
N ARG A 12 3.75 6.30 0.36
CA ARG A 12 4.91 6.81 1.10
C ARG A 12 4.53 7.93 2.07
N ILE A 13 3.63 8.84 1.67
CA ILE A 13 3.06 9.89 2.55
C ILE A 13 2.36 9.25 3.77
N ASN A 14 1.65 8.14 3.56
CA ASN A 14 1.00 7.38 4.63
C ASN A 14 1.97 6.50 5.44
N ARG A 15 3.29 6.70 5.31
CA ARG A 15 4.34 5.86 5.94
C ARG A 15 4.21 4.37 5.62
N GLY A 16 3.62 4.04 4.47
CA GLY A 16 3.57 2.69 3.94
C GLY A 16 4.71 2.40 2.98
N PHE A 17 4.83 1.14 2.61
CA PHE A 17 5.77 0.66 1.59
C PHE A 17 5.05 -0.27 0.60
N CYS A 18 5.62 -0.36 -0.59
CA CYS A 18 5.03 -1.08 -1.69
C CYS A 18 5.64 -2.47 -1.78
N VAL A 19 4.78 -3.49 -1.82
CA VAL A 19 5.21 -4.87 -2.00
C VAL A 19 4.42 -5.55 -3.11
N PRO A 20 5.07 -6.41 -3.89
CA PRO A 20 4.36 -7.33 -4.76
C PRO A 20 3.64 -8.39 -3.91
N ILE A 21 2.44 -8.80 -4.32
CA ILE A 21 1.67 -9.93 -3.78
C ILE A 21 0.93 -9.62 -2.46
N ARG A 22 1.60 -9.60 -1.31
CA ARG A 22 0.97 -9.46 0.03
C ARG A 22 1.86 -8.73 1.01
N CYS A 23 1.23 -8.08 2.00
CA CYS A 23 1.94 -7.46 3.11
C CYS A 23 2.64 -8.52 3.97
N PRO A 24 3.94 -8.36 4.27
CA PRO A 24 4.67 -9.30 5.11
C PRO A 24 4.27 -9.17 6.58
N GLY A 25 4.19 -10.32 7.27
CA GLY A 25 3.93 -10.40 8.70
C GLY A 25 2.54 -9.92 9.11
N HIS A 26 2.45 -9.18 10.22
CA HIS A 26 1.19 -8.64 10.77
C HIS A 26 0.84 -7.24 10.25
N ARG A 27 1.44 -6.81 9.13
CA ARG A 27 1.16 -5.49 8.57
C ARG A 27 -0.17 -5.44 7.83
N ARG A 28 -0.80 -4.26 7.82
CA ARG A 28 -2.11 -4.07 7.22
C ARG A 28 -1.98 -3.48 5.82
N GLN A 29 -2.74 -4.03 4.87
CA GLN A 29 -2.89 -3.41 3.56
C GLN A 29 -3.72 -2.13 3.70
N ILE A 30 -3.11 -0.99 3.36
CA ILE A 30 -3.75 0.32 3.38
C ILE A 30 -4.10 0.83 1.98
N GLY A 31 -3.64 0.13 0.94
CA GLY A 31 -4.05 0.35 -0.45
C GLY A 31 -3.13 -0.32 -1.46
N THR A 32 -2.79 0.40 -2.52
CA THR A 32 -2.04 -0.05 -3.70
C THR A 32 -1.09 1.05 -4.19
N CYS A 33 0.03 0.67 -4.83
CA CYS A 33 1.03 1.63 -5.30
C CYS A 33 1.12 1.77 -6.81
N LEU A 34 0.99 0.66 -7.54
CA LEU A 34 1.11 0.59 -9.00
C LEU A 34 0.10 -0.46 -9.46
N GLY A 35 -1.16 -0.04 -9.52
CA GLY A 35 -2.28 -0.92 -9.83
C GLY A 35 -2.57 -1.97 -8.74
N PRO A 36 -3.51 -2.89 -9.00
CA PRO A 36 -4.05 -3.81 -7.98
C PRO A 36 -3.05 -4.86 -7.48
N ARG A 37 -1.94 -5.10 -8.21
CA ARG A 37 -0.92 -6.11 -7.86
C ARG A 37 0.06 -5.64 -6.81
N ILE A 38 0.43 -4.36 -6.81
CA ILE A 38 1.38 -3.81 -5.84
C ILE A 38 0.61 -3.24 -4.68
N LYS A 39 0.68 -3.90 -3.53
CA LYS A 39 -0.02 -3.50 -2.31
C LYS A 39 0.79 -2.44 -1.58
N CYS A 40 0.10 -1.46 -1.01
CA CYS A 40 0.67 -0.55 -0.03
C CYS A 40 0.38 -1.10 1.37
N CYS A 41 1.44 -1.33 2.13
CA CYS A 41 1.39 -1.95 3.46
C CYS A 41 1.91 -0.99 4.51
N ARG A 42 1.25 -0.98 5.67
CA ARG A 42 1.66 -0.23 6.86
C ARG A 42 1.61 -1.12 8.08
#